data_AF-A0A562LT15-F1
#
_entry.id   AF-A0A562LT15-F1
#
_cell.length_a   1.000
_cell.length_b   1.000
_cell.length_c   1.000
_cell.angle_alpha   90.00
_cell.angle_beta   90.00
_cell.angle_gamma   90.00
#
_symmetry.space_group_name_H-M   'P 1'
#
loop_
_entity.id
_entity.type
_entity.pdbx_description
1 polymer ?
#
loop_
_entity_poly.entity_id
_entity_poly.type
_entity_poly.pdbx_seq_one_letter_code
_entity_poly.pdbx_strand_id
1 'polypeptide(L)'
;MDVLAPSKAAFYSALVPGLGQVYNKKYWKVPIVYAGLGVGIYFYADNNKKYNRFRDEYKKRLNGTSDPNDPYFGRLDNSRLIDGQKFYRRNRDLSAFITAAIYILNVVDANVDAHLMQFNVNENLTVRPDIYQNEINYKQNVGLTLNYNF
;
A
#
# COMPACT_ATOMS: atom_id res chain seq x y z
N MET A 1 14.50 -30.20 7.42
CA MET A 1 14.48 -28.76 7.12
C MET A 1 13.16 -28.24 7.63
N ASP A 2 13.19 -27.43 8.67
CA ASP A 2 12.07 -27.09 9.55
C ASP A 2 10.98 -26.26 8.84
N VAL A 3 9.72 -26.73 8.91
CA VAL A 3 8.54 -26.19 8.21
C VAL A 3 7.89 -25.04 8.99
N LEU A 4 8.47 -24.63 10.12
CA LEU A 4 7.93 -23.56 10.98
C LEU A 4 8.54 -22.17 10.72
N ALA A 5 9.55 -22.08 9.85
CA ALA A 5 10.13 -20.81 9.37
C ALA A 5 9.36 -20.05 8.26
N PRO A 6 8.47 -20.64 7.43
CA PRO A 6 7.76 -19.93 6.35
C PRO A 6 6.75 -18.89 6.86
N SER A 7 6.17 -19.11 8.04
CA SER A 7 5.10 -18.26 8.58
C SER A 7 5.60 -16.86 8.94
N LYS A 8 6.81 -16.75 9.52
CA LYS A 8 7.39 -15.44 9.86
C LYS A 8 7.88 -14.69 8.63
N ALA A 9 8.54 -15.37 7.68
CA ALA A 9 9.00 -14.72 6.45
C ALA A 9 7.83 -14.26 5.56
N ALA A 10 6.75 -15.04 5.47
CA ALA A 10 5.51 -14.64 4.81
C ALA A 10 4.80 -13.49 5.55
N PHE A 11 4.82 -13.49 6.89
CA PHE A 11 4.27 -12.41 7.72
C PHE A 11 5.06 -11.10 7.58
N TYR A 12 6.40 -11.16 7.61
CA TYR A 12 7.26 -9.99 7.32
C TYR A 12 7.12 -9.52 5.87
N SER A 13 6.85 -10.43 4.92
CA SER A 13 6.51 -10.11 3.52
C SER A 13 5.10 -9.53 3.37
N ALA A 14 4.20 -9.73 4.33
CA ALA A 14 2.89 -9.09 4.36
C ALA A 14 2.94 -7.68 4.99
N LEU A 15 3.93 -7.42 5.86
CA LEU A 15 4.10 -6.14 6.56
C LEU A 15 4.75 -5.05 5.70
N VAL A 16 5.54 -5.42 4.68
CA VAL A 16 6.03 -4.45 3.70
C VAL A 16 5.00 -4.36 2.58
N PRO A 17 4.39 -3.18 2.33
CA PRO A 17 3.37 -3.04 1.30
C PRO A 17 3.91 -3.47 -0.06
N GLY A 18 3.24 -4.45 -0.68
CA GLY A 18 3.56 -4.97 -2.01
C GLY A 18 4.34 -6.30 -2.08
N LEU A 19 4.95 -6.82 -1.01
CA LEU A 19 5.72 -8.07 -1.08
C LEU A 19 4.83 -9.32 -1.31
N GLY A 20 3.60 -9.33 -0.80
CA GLY A 20 2.58 -10.34 -1.16
C GLY A 20 2.09 -10.23 -2.62
N GLN A 21 2.10 -9.04 -3.20
CA GLN A 21 1.70 -8.82 -4.61
C GLN A 21 2.78 -9.29 -5.59
N VAL A 22 4.06 -9.22 -5.20
CA VAL A 22 5.21 -9.81 -5.93
C VAL A 22 5.09 -11.33 -5.97
N TYR A 23 4.75 -11.97 -4.85
CA TYR A 23 4.53 -13.41 -4.79
C TYR A 23 3.34 -13.88 -5.65
N ASN A 24 2.34 -13.00 -5.82
CA ASN A 24 1.14 -13.26 -6.63
C ASN A 24 1.24 -12.72 -8.08
N LYS A 25 2.44 -12.34 -8.57
CA LYS A 25 2.70 -11.74 -9.90
C LYS A 25 1.87 -10.49 -10.25
N LYS A 26 1.17 -9.87 -9.29
CA LYS A 26 0.34 -8.66 -9.50
C LYS A 26 1.15 -7.37 -9.27
N TYR A 27 2.29 -7.25 -9.96
CA TYR A 27 3.22 -6.11 -9.82
C TYR A 27 2.61 -4.74 -10.12
N TRP A 28 1.60 -4.70 -10.99
CA TRP A 28 0.97 -3.45 -11.42
C TRP A 28 0.26 -2.70 -10.27
N LYS A 29 -0.14 -3.40 -9.20
CA LYS A 29 -0.77 -2.78 -8.02
C LYS A 29 0.25 -2.01 -7.15
N VAL A 30 1.53 -2.39 -7.20
CA VAL A 30 2.59 -1.82 -6.34
C VAL A 30 2.80 -0.32 -6.62
N PRO A 31 2.99 0.14 -7.87
CA PRO A 31 3.12 1.58 -8.14
C PRO A 31 1.94 2.41 -7.64
N ILE A 32 0.71 1.88 -7.70
CA ILE A 32 -0.50 2.59 -7.28
C ILE A 32 -0.50 2.81 -5.76
N VAL A 33 -0.14 1.78 -5.00
CA VAL A 33 -0.07 1.85 -3.54
C VAL A 33 1.00 2.85 -3.11
N TYR A 34 2.20 2.76 -3.68
CA TYR A 34 3.30 3.67 -3.39
C TYR A 34 2.98 5.11 -3.81
N ALA A 35 2.29 5.31 -4.94
CA ALA A 35 1.81 6.62 -5.34
C ALA A 35 0.80 7.19 -4.32
N GLY A 36 -0.19 6.39 -3.90
CA GLY A 36 -1.18 6.81 -2.90
C GLY A 36 -0.55 7.18 -1.55
N LEU A 37 0.35 6.33 -1.05
CA LEU A 37 1.09 6.58 0.19
C LEU A 37 2.01 7.80 0.06
N GLY A 38 2.76 7.89 -1.04
CA GLY A 38 3.69 8.99 -1.30
C GLY A 38 2.97 10.34 -1.36
N VAL A 39 1.84 10.41 -2.08
CA VAL A 39 0.98 11.60 -2.14
C VAL A 39 0.46 11.97 -0.76
N GLY A 40 -0.06 10.99 0.01
CA GLY A 40 -0.57 11.22 1.35
C GLY A 40 0.49 11.76 2.32
N ILE A 41 1.69 11.17 2.30
CA ILE A 41 2.85 11.60 3.11
C ILE A 41 3.31 13.00 2.70
N TYR A 42 3.39 13.29 1.39
CA TYR A 42 3.75 14.61 0.89
C TYR A 42 2.79 15.69 1.41
N PHE A 43 1.49 15.47 1.28
CA PHE A 43 0.50 16.42 1.79
C PHE A 43 0.54 16.53 3.30
N TYR A 44 0.77 15.44 4.04
CA TYR A 44 0.98 15.52 5.49
C TYR A 44 2.14 16.46 5.84
N ALA A 45 3.31 16.25 5.21
CA ALA A 45 4.52 17.01 5.48
C ALA A 45 4.36 18.50 5.13
N ASP A 46 3.80 18.79 3.96
CA ASP A 46 3.54 20.17 3.51
C ASP A 46 2.54 20.90 4.43
N ASN A 47 1.42 20.25 4.77
CA ASN A 47 0.44 20.83 5.69
C ASN A 47 1.03 21.01 7.09
N ASN A 48 1.85 20.09 7.59
CA ASN A 48 2.53 20.23 8.88
C ASN A 48 3.52 21.40 8.89
N LYS A 49 4.30 21.57 7.81
CA LYS A 49 5.21 22.70 7.65
C LYS A 49 4.45 24.02 7.66
N LYS A 50 3.36 24.13 6.90
CA LYS A 50 2.53 25.34 6.87
C LYS A 50 1.87 25.60 8.22
N TYR A 51 1.30 24.58 8.86
CA TYR A 51 0.77 24.68 10.23
C TYR A 51 1.80 25.28 11.20
N ASN A 52 3.04 24.75 11.20
CA ASN A 52 4.09 25.27 12.07
C ASN A 52 4.45 26.72 11.75
N ARG A 53 4.54 27.12 10.47
CA ARG A 53 4.80 28.53 10.11
C ARG A 53 3.73 29.48 10.65
N PHE A 54 2.45 29.14 10.48
CA PHE A 54 1.35 29.95 11.00
C PHE A 54 1.31 29.98 12.53
N ARG A 55 1.66 28.86 13.19
CA ARG A 55 1.76 28.76 14.65
C ARG A 55 2.89 29.62 15.20
N ASP A 56 4.07 29.54 14.58
CA ASP A 56 5.27 30.22 15.03
C ASP A 56 5.13 31.73 14.82
N GLU A 57 4.49 32.16 13.73
CA GLU A 57 4.17 33.57 13.53
C GLU A 57 3.17 34.10 14.57
N TYR A 58 2.14 33.34 14.89
CA TYR A 58 1.21 33.72 15.96
C TYR A 58 1.92 33.85 17.31
N LYS A 59 2.87 32.97 17.62
CA LYS A 59 3.71 33.09 18.82
C LYS A 59 4.56 34.36 18.81
N LYS A 60 5.18 34.72 17.68
CA LYS A 60 5.94 35.98 17.57
C LYS A 60 5.07 37.19 17.84
N ARG A 61 3.82 37.20 17.39
CA ARG A 61 2.87 38.29 17.67
C ARG A 61 2.54 38.43 19.15
N LEU A 62 2.29 37.29 19.81
CA LEU A 62 2.07 37.29 21.26
C LEU A 62 3.28 37.80 22.05
N ASN A 63 4.48 37.52 21.54
CA ASN A 63 5.74 37.97 22.15
C ASN A 63 6.17 39.39 21.73
N GLY A 64 5.41 40.07 20.85
CA GLY A 64 5.76 41.39 20.33
C GLY A 64 6.97 41.41 19.39
N THR A 65 7.41 40.26 18.87
CA THR A 65 8.58 40.11 17.98
C THR A 65 8.20 39.78 16.53
N SER A 66 6.95 40.01 16.13
CA SER A 66 6.48 39.81 14.76
C SER A 66 6.96 40.95 13.86
N ASP A 67 7.31 40.63 12.63
CA ASP A 67 7.75 41.60 11.62
C ASP A 67 6.52 42.10 10.82
N PRO A 68 6.13 43.38 10.95
CA PRO A 68 5.01 43.95 10.19
C PRO A 68 5.24 43.94 8.66
N ASN A 69 6.50 43.86 8.23
CA ASN A 69 6.89 43.88 6.82
C ASN A 69 7.07 42.48 6.22
N ASP A 70 6.77 41.40 6.96
CA ASP A 70 6.87 40.04 6.42
C ASP A 70 5.98 39.88 5.17
N PRO A 71 6.52 39.42 4.03
CA PRO A 71 5.77 39.38 2.76
C PRO A 71 4.61 38.38 2.77
N TYR A 72 4.62 37.40 3.67
CA TYR A 72 3.58 36.38 3.80
C TYR A 72 2.60 36.69 4.93
N PHE A 73 3.09 37.21 6.05
CA PHE A 73 2.32 37.34 7.28
C PHE A 73 2.06 38.78 7.72
N GLY A 74 2.85 39.76 7.28
CA GLY A 74 2.75 41.15 7.74
C GLY A 74 1.38 41.79 7.53
N ARG A 75 0.66 41.37 6.48
CA ARG A 75 -0.70 41.86 6.13
C ARG A 75 -1.85 41.04 6.73
N LEU A 76 -1.55 39.95 7.43
CA LEU A 76 -2.59 39.09 8.02
C LEU A 76 -2.97 39.61 9.41
N ASP A 77 -4.23 39.52 9.77
CA ASP A 77 -4.68 39.73 11.15
C ASP A 77 -4.54 38.42 11.96
N ASN A 78 -4.75 38.51 13.27
CA ASN A 78 -4.63 37.35 14.15
C ASN A 78 -5.68 36.27 13.83
N SER A 79 -6.88 36.68 13.42
CA SER A 79 -7.95 35.77 13.02
C SER A 79 -7.55 34.92 11.82
N ARG A 80 -7.02 35.53 10.74
CA ARG A 80 -6.52 34.79 9.57
C ARG A 80 -5.35 33.88 9.90
N LEU A 81 -4.48 34.26 10.84
CA LEU A 81 -3.42 33.37 11.31
C LEU A 81 -3.99 32.12 11.99
N ILE A 82 -4.96 32.29 12.89
CA ILE A 82 -5.62 31.18 13.58
C ILE A 82 -6.37 30.28 12.60
N ASP A 83 -7.08 30.87 11.64
CA ASP A 83 -7.81 30.12 10.62
C ASP A 83 -6.86 29.33 9.72
N GLY A 84 -5.73 29.94 9.32
CA GLY A 84 -4.65 29.24 8.62
C GLY A 84 -4.12 28.05 9.42
N GLN A 85 -3.84 28.22 10.72
CA GLN A 85 -3.43 27.10 11.57
C GLN A 85 -4.47 25.99 11.59
N LYS A 86 -5.76 26.31 11.81
CA LYS A 86 -6.84 25.32 11.86
C LYS A 86 -6.96 24.57 10.54
N PHE A 87 -6.88 25.30 9.41
CA PHE A 87 -6.94 24.73 8.07
C PHE A 87 -5.81 23.72 7.84
N TYR A 88 -4.55 24.15 8.03
CA TYR A 88 -3.40 23.27 7.80
C TYR A 88 -3.31 22.13 8.81
N ARG A 89 -3.74 22.33 10.05
CA ARG A 89 -3.86 21.24 11.04
C ARG A 89 -4.87 20.19 10.57
N ARG A 90 -6.07 20.61 10.19
CA ARG A 90 -7.13 19.68 9.71
C ARG A 90 -6.68 18.91 8.49
N ASN A 91 -6.04 19.58 7.53
CA ASN A 91 -5.55 18.91 6.32
C ASN A 91 -4.41 17.95 6.61
N ARG A 92 -3.46 18.31 7.50
CA ARG A 92 -2.42 17.38 7.95
C ARG A 92 -3.05 16.13 8.57
N ASP A 93 -3.99 16.31 9.48
CA ASP A 93 -4.63 15.19 10.18
C ASP A 93 -5.44 14.33 9.21
N LEU A 94 -6.13 14.94 8.24
CA LEU A 94 -6.82 14.25 7.15
C LEU A 94 -5.85 13.48 6.25
N SER A 95 -4.71 14.07 5.86
CA SER A 95 -3.68 13.39 5.08
C SER A 95 -3.12 12.19 5.83
N ALA A 96 -2.85 12.31 7.14
CA ALA A 96 -2.43 11.18 7.96
C ALA A 96 -3.49 10.06 7.97
N PHE A 97 -4.76 10.43 8.19
CA PHE A 97 -5.87 9.49 8.22
C PHE A 97 -6.02 8.75 6.88
N ILE A 98 -6.05 9.46 5.76
CA ILE A 98 -6.17 8.87 4.42
C ILE A 98 -4.97 7.96 4.13
N THR A 99 -3.76 8.41 4.45
CA THR A 99 -2.54 7.60 4.26
C THR A 99 -2.60 6.29 5.06
N ALA A 100 -3.01 6.37 6.33
CA ALA A 100 -3.20 5.19 7.16
C ALA A 100 -4.29 4.26 6.62
N ALA A 101 -5.41 4.82 6.14
CA ALA A 101 -6.48 4.03 5.52
C ALA A 101 -6.00 3.29 4.25
N ILE A 102 -5.25 3.96 3.38
CA ILE A 102 -4.63 3.34 2.19
C ILE A 102 -3.70 2.20 2.60
N TYR A 103 -2.86 2.42 3.61
CA TYR A 103 -1.95 1.40 4.11
C TYR A 103 -2.70 0.17 4.64
N ILE A 104 -3.73 0.37 5.46
CA ILE A 104 -4.56 -0.72 6.01
C ILE A 104 -5.24 -1.48 4.86
N LEU A 105 -5.87 -0.78 3.92
CA LEU A 105 -6.51 -1.41 2.77
C LEU A 105 -5.53 -2.23 1.94
N ASN A 106 -4.30 -1.75 1.76
CA ASN A 106 -3.27 -2.50 1.06
C ASN A 106 -2.92 -3.82 1.77
N VAL A 107 -2.79 -3.79 3.09
CA VAL A 107 -2.50 -4.99 3.89
C VAL A 107 -3.67 -5.98 3.82
N VAL A 108 -4.92 -5.50 3.92
CA VAL A 108 -6.10 -6.37 3.80
C VAL A 108 -6.21 -7.00 2.40
N ASP A 109 -6.04 -6.22 1.32
CA ASP A 109 -6.07 -6.73 -0.06
C ASP A 109 -4.99 -7.81 -0.27
N ALA A 110 -3.77 -7.58 0.22
CA ALA A 110 -2.69 -8.55 0.14
C ALA A 110 -2.98 -9.83 0.94
N ASN A 111 -3.59 -9.71 2.13
CA ASN A 111 -3.94 -10.86 2.96
C ASN A 111 -5.07 -11.71 2.37
N VAL A 112 -6.11 -11.08 1.81
CA VAL A 112 -7.21 -11.78 1.12
C VAL A 112 -6.69 -12.51 -0.12
N ASP A 113 -5.88 -11.85 -0.95
CA ASP A 113 -5.26 -12.45 -2.15
C ASP A 113 -4.40 -13.69 -1.76
N ALA A 114 -3.64 -13.61 -0.67
CA ALA A 114 -2.79 -14.72 -0.21
C ALA A 114 -3.61 -15.91 0.33
N HIS A 115 -4.70 -15.66 1.06
CA HIS A 115 -5.52 -16.72 1.64
C HIS A 115 -6.33 -17.46 0.57
N LEU A 116 -6.83 -16.75 -0.46
CA LEU A 116 -7.51 -17.38 -1.59
C LEU A 116 -6.59 -18.24 -2.45
N MET A 117 -5.30 -17.89 -2.59
CA MET A 117 -4.31 -18.76 -3.24
C MET A 117 -4.09 -20.06 -2.47
N GLN A 118 -4.12 -20.05 -1.14
CA GLN A 118 -4.02 -21.31 -0.37
C GLN A 118 -5.23 -22.22 -0.57
N PHE A 119 -6.43 -21.67 -0.74
CA PHE A 119 -7.63 -22.46 -1.01
C PHE A 119 -7.69 -23.00 -2.45
N ASN A 120 -7.21 -22.25 -3.45
CA ASN A 120 -7.24 -22.67 -4.86
C ASN A 120 -6.08 -23.61 -5.27
N VAL A 121 -5.28 -24.10 -4.31
CA VAL A 121 -4.18 -25.06 -4.55
C VAL A 121 -4.48 -26.43 -3.91
N ASN A 122 -5.74 -26.66 -3.53
CA ASN A 122 -6.23 -27.98 -3.14
C ASN A 122 -7.00 -28.70 -4.27
N GLU A 123 -6.72 -28.33 -5.53
CA GLU A 123 -7.08 -29.14 -6.69
C GLU A 123 -5.81 -29.80 -7.20
N ASN A 124 -5.71 -31.12 -7.03
CA ASN A 124 -4.65 -31.96 -7.60
C ASN A 124 -4.76 -31.98 -9.14
N LEU A 125 -4.60 -30.85 -9.82
CA LEU A 125 -4.55 -30.80 -11.27
C LEU A 125 -3.14 -31.19 -11.71
N THR A 126 -2.90 -32.51 -11.78
CA THR A 126 -1.65 -33.06 -12.31
C THR A 126 -1.81 -33.29 -13.81
N VAL A 127 -1.13 -32.49 -14.64
CA VAL A 127 -1.00 -32.76 -16.08
C VAL A 127 0.12 -33.78 -16.26
N ARG A 128 -0.23 -35.05 -16.50
CA ARG A 128 0.74 -36.09 -16.89
C ARG A 128 0.63 -36.30 -18.39
N PRO A 129 1.66 -35.98 -19.18
CA PRO A 129 1.70 -36.40 -20.57
C PRO A 129 1.82 -37.94 -20.56
N ASP A 130 0.88 -38.61 -21.20
CA ASP A 130 0.89 -40.06 -21.30
C ASP A 130 1.15 -40.47 -22.74
N ILE A 131 2.19 -41.28 -22.93
CA ILE A 131 2.69 -41.68 -24.24
C ILE A 131 2.42 -43.18 -24.36
N TYR A 132 1.33 -43.53 -25.02
CA TYR A 132 1.00 -44.93 -25.30
C TYR A 132 1.40 -45.26 -26.74
N GLN A 133 2.10 -46.37 -26.91
CA GLN A 133 2.39 -46.92 -28.23
C GLN A 133 1.21 -47.81 -28.65
N ASN A 134 0.63 -47.52 -29.81
CA ASN A 134 -0.45 -48.34 -30.36
C ASN A 134 0.15 -49.58 -31.04
N GLU A 135 0.01 -50.75 -30.41
CA GLU A 135 0.63 -52.02 -30.81
C GLU A 135 0.25 -52.49 -32.24
N ILE A 136 -0.79 -51.90 -32.83
CA ILE A 136 -1.29 -52.28 -34.16
C ILE A 136 -0.61 -51.50 -35.30
N ASN A 137 -0.07 -50.29 -35.04
CA ASN A 137 0.42 -49.39 -36.11
C ASN A 137 1.78 -48.72 -35.84
N TYR A 138 2.45 -48.97 -34.70
CA TYR A 138 3.75 -48.39 -34.34
C TYR A 138 3.86 -46.85 -34.45
N LYS A 139 2.73 -46.12 -34.52
CA LYS A 139 2.69 -44.65 -34.52
C LYS A 139 2.62 -44.15 -33.08
N GLN A 140 3.50 -43.21 -32.74
CA GLN A 140 3.43 -42.48 -31.48
C GLN A 140 2.27 -41.48 -31.53
N ASN A 141 1.25 -41.70 -30.72
CA ASN A 141 0.15 -40.77 -30.54
C ASN A 141 0.36 -40.04 -29.20
N VAL A 142 0.38 -38.70 -29.24
CA VAL A 142 0.45 -37.86 -28.04
C VAL A 142 -0.98 -37.51 -27.63
N GLY A 143 -1.39 -37.93 -26.43
CA GLY A 143 -2.70 -37.63 -25.86
C GLY A 143 -2.57 -36.77 -24.60
N LEU A 144 -3.55 -35.90 -24.37
CA LEU A 144 -3.72 -35.20 -23.09
C LEU A 144 -4.89 -35.84 -22.34
N THR A 145 -4.62 -36.45 -21.19
CA THR A 145 -5.65 -37.04 -20.33
C THR A 145 -5.92 -36.08 -19.16
N LEU A 146 -7.18 -35.68 -18.99
CA LEU A 146 -7.66 -34.95 -17.81
C LEU A 146 -8.37 -35.95 -16.91
N ASN A 147 -7.90 -36.10 -15.67
CA ASN A 147 -8.54 -36.95 -14.68
C ASN A 147 -9.11 -36.10 -13.55
N TYR A 148 -10.38 -36.28 -13.23
CA TYR A 148 -11.12 -35.54 -12.19
C TYR A 148 -11.75 -36.55 -11.23
N ASN A 149 -11.37 -36.52 -9.96
CA ASN A 149 -11.91 -37.37 -8.90
C ASN A 149 -12.69 -36.49 -7.91
N PHE A 150 -13.92 -36.92 -7.56
CA PHE A 150 -14.72 -36.40 -6.46
C PHE A 150 -14.56 -37.25 -5.21
#